data_AF-A0A534A6V6-F1
#
_entry.id   AF-A0A534A6V6-F1
#
_cell.length_a   1.000
_cell.length_b   1.000
_cell.length_c   1.000
_cell.angle_alpha   90.00
_cell.angle_beta   90.00
_cell.angle_gamma   90.00
#
_symmetry.space_group_name_H-M   'P 1'
#
loop_
_entity.id
_entity.type
_entity.pdbx_description
1 polymer ?
#
loop_
_entity_poly.entity_id
_entity_poly.type
_entity_poly.pdbx_seq_one_letter_code
_entity_poly.pdbx_strand_id
1 'polypeptide(L)'
;MESIAQAMVAPGKGIIAIDESNATIKKRFDSVKIENTEENRRAYREMLLTVPKLGEHISGAILYDETIRQSTKAGVPFTKVMLDNGILPGIKVDKGPQALAGFPGELVTEGLDGLRERLNEYARLGAKFAKWRAVINIGDDMPSGTCIEANCHALARYAALCQEAGLVPMVEPEVLMDGDHDIEVCYDVTEATLRSLFGSLYEQNVMLEGTILKASMVIPGKSCPEQVSVEDVAEATVRCLKASVPTLLPGIVFLSGGQTDEQSTAHLNAMNRMGPHPWPLSFSYGRAMQQAALKLWSGDMVKNFADAQKVVAARAKENGLAALGQWTRAKAA
;
A
#
# COMPACT_ATOMS: atom_id res chain seq x y z
N MET A 1 -0.42 -12.79 15.94
CA MET A 1 -0.17 -12.31 14.57
C MET A 1 -1.49 -12.08 13.84
N GLU A 2 -2.39 -13.06 13.81
CA GLU A 2 -3.75 -12.91 13.29
C GLU A 2 -4.49 -11.67 13.82
N SER A 3 -4.46 -11.44 15.14
CA SER A 3 -5.07 -10.25 15.75
C SER A 3 -4.49 -8.91 15.26
N ILE A 4 -3.21 -8.88 14.92
CA ILE A 4 -2.56 -7.69 14.32
C ILE A 4 -3.07 -7.51 12.88
N ALA A 5 -3.12 -8.60 12.11
CA ALA A 5 -3.59 -8.56 10.74
C ALA A 5 -5.07 -8.15 10.65
N GLN A 6 -5.93 -8.67 11.52
CA GLN A 6 -7.33 -8.22 11.65
C GLN A 6 -7.43 -6.74 12.05
N ALA A 7 -6.58 -6.27 12.96
CA ALA A 7 -6.55 -4.85 13.33
C ALA A 7 -6.11 -3.93 12.17
N MET A 8 -5.23 -4.40 11.28
CA MET A 8 -4.83 -3.66 10.08
C MET A 8 -5.99 -3.38 9.12
N VAL A 9 -7.03 -4.22 9.13
CA VAL A 9 -8.20 -4.10 8.24
C VAL A 9 -9.51 -3.94 9.02
N ALA A 10 -9.42 -3.35 10.22
CA ALA A 10 -10.59 -3.06 11.03
C ALA A 10 -11.63 -2.24 10.24
N PRO A 11 -12.94 -2.46 10.44
CA PRO A 11 -13.98 -1.77 9.69
C PRO A 11 -13.81 -0.25 9.67
N GLY A 12 -13.87 0.34 8.47
CA GLY A 12 -13.74 1.78 8.26
C GLY A 12 -12.33 2.33 8.45
N LYS A 13 -11.32 1.47 8.57
CA LYS A 13 -9.91 1.84 8.66
C LYS A 13 -9.07 1.26 7.53
N GLY A 14 -8.00 1.96 7.20
CA GLY A 14 -6.98 1.49 6.27
C GLY A 14 -5.59 1.98 6.65
N ILE A 15 -4.67 1.92 5.70
CA ILE A 15 -3.24 2.14 5.92
C ILE A 15 -2.78 3.38 5.14
N ILE A 16 -2.02 4.24 5.80
CA ILE A 16 -1.32 5.33 5.11
C ILE A 16 0.10 4.89 4.77
N ALA A 17 0.44 4.86 3.48
CA ALA A 17 1.76 4.44 3.00
C ALA A 17 2.69 5.65 2.86
N ILE A 18 3.56 5.87 3.85
CA ILE A 18 4.52 7.01 3.94
C ILE A 18 5.97 6.51 3.91
N ASP A 19 6.17 5.34 3.30
CA ASP A 19 7.42 4.60 3.19
C ASP A 19 8.25 4.99 1.96
N GLU A 20 8.06 6.20 1.44
CA GLU A 20 8.87 6.71 0.34
C GLU A 20 10.35 6.72 0.73
N SER A 21 11.18 6.03 -0.06
CA SER A 21 12.63 6.13 0.02
C SER A 21 13.11 7.56 -0.19
N ASN A 22 14.35 7.85 0.21
CA ASN A 22 14.93 9.19 0.07
C ASN A 22 14.92 9.69 -1.40
N ALA A 23 15.04 8.78 -2.38
CA ALA A 23 14.90 9.11 -3.79
C ALA A 23 13.44 9.39 -4.20
N THR A 24 12.48 8.65 -3.63
CA THR A 24 11.05 8.79 -3.96
C THR A 24 10.46 10.06 -3.34
N ILE A 25 10.76 10.35 -2.07
CA ILE A 25 10.32 11.57 -1.40
C ILE A 25 10.97 12.82 -2.02
N LYS A 26 12.21 12.70 -2.53
CA LYS A 26 12.84 13.78 -3.32
C LYS A 26 11.96 14.20 -4.48
N LYS A 27 11.50 13.25 -5.31
CA LYS A 27 10.63 13.55 -6.46
C LYS A 27 9.34 14.28 -6.04
N ARG A 28 8.77 13.90 -4.88
CA ARG A 28 7.58 14.57 -4.33
C ARG A 28 7.90 15.99 -3.87
N PHE A 29 8.97 16.19 -3.12
CA PHE A 29 9.39 17.50 -2.64
C PHE A 29 9.79 18.43 -3.78
N ASP A 30 10.50 17.93 -4.80
CA ASP A 30 10.86 18.68 -6.01
C ASP A 30 9.60 19.25 -6.71
N SER A 31 8.51 18.46 -6.77
CA SER A 31 7.25 18.89 -7.39
C SER A 31 6.55 20.07 -6.69
N VAL A 32 6.88 20.30 -5.41
CA VAL A 32 6.37 21.41 -4.59
C VAL A 32 7.48 22.35 -4.10
N LYS A 33 8.69 22.23 -4.67
CA LYS A 33 9.85 23.09 -4.41
C LYS A 33 10.31 23.09 -2.93
N ILE A 34 10.18 21.96 -2.23
CA ILE A 34 10.77 21.75 -0.90
C ILE A 34 12.18 21.14 -1.07
N GLU A 35 13.15 21.61 -0.29
CA GLU A 35 14.47 21.00 -0.25
C GLU A 35 14.44 19.62 0.44
N ASN A 36 15.09 18.61 -0.13
CA ASN A 36 15.12 17.26 0.43
C ASN A 36 16.18 17.08 1.54
N THR A 37 15.98 17.75 2.66
CA THR A 37 16.77 17.59 3.90
C THR A 37 16.14 16.57 4.83
N GLU A 38 16.93 16.00 5.75
CA GLU A 38 16.41 15.10 6.79
C GLU A 38 15.35 15.79 7.64
N GLU A 39 15.55 17.05 8.04
CA GLU A 39 14.58 17.81 8.84
C GLU A 39 13.27 18.02 8.08
N ASN A 40 13.29 18.33 6.79
CA ASN A 40 12.06 18.49 6.01
C ASN A 40 11.32 17.15 5.86
N ARG A 41 12.04 16.04 5.68
CA ARG A 41 11.44 14.70 5.67
C ARG A 41 10.81 14.38 7.03
N ARG A 42 11.52 14.62 8.13
CA ARG A 42 11.04 14.43 9.50
C ARG A 42 9.80 15.29 9.79
N ALA A 43 9.84 16.59 9.49
CA ALA A 43 8.72 17.52 9.69
C ALA A 43 7.48 17.13 8.87
N TYR A 44 7.68 16.69 7.63
CA TYR A 44 6.58 16.19 6.80
C TYR A 44 5.93 14.94 7.41
N ARG A 45 6.75 13.96 7.84
CA ARG A 45 6.23 12.73 8.49
C ARG A 45 5.58 13.03 9.83
N GLU A 46 6.10 13.98 10.60
CA GLU A 46 5.46 14.49 11.82
C GLU A 46 4.08 15.08 11.52
N MET A 47 3.97 15.94 10.49
CA MET A 47 2.68 16.50 10.06
C MET A 47 1.65 15.40 9.78
N LEU A 48 2.04 14.36 9.03
CA LEU A 48 1.17 13.23 8.71
C LEU A 48 0.79 12.37 9.92
N LEU A 49 1.75 12.06 10.81
CA LEU A 49 1.55 11.11 11.90
C LEU A 49 0.91 11.72 13.15
N THR A 50 0.96 13.04 13.30
CA THR A 50 0.39 13.77 14.47
C THR A 50 -0.98 14.37 14.19
N VAL A 51 -1.63 13.98 13.08
CA VAL A 51 -3.00 14.39 12.78
C VAL A 51 -3.92 13.98 13.94
N PRO A 52 -4.65 14.92 14.55
CA PRO A 52 -5.56 14.60 15.65
C PRO A 52 -6.57 13.54 15.24
N LYS A 53 -6.71 12.49 16.07
CA LYS A 53 -7.68 11.39 15.87
C LYS A 53 -7.50 10.60 14.55
N LEU A 54 -6.31 10.63 13.95
CA LEU A 54 -6.03 9.88 12.72
C LEU A 54 -6.37 8.37 12.85
N GLY A 55 -6.17 7.81 14.04
CA GLY A 55 -6.47 6.43 14.37
C GLY A 55 -7.95 6.03 14.26
N GLU A 56 -8.89 6.96 14.10
CA GLU A 56 -10.31 6.65 13.83
C GLU A 56 -10.49 6.03 12.43
N HIS A 57 -9.62 6.36 11.47
CA HIS A 57 -9.70 5.91 10.08
C HIS A 57 -8.41 5.26 9.55
N ILE A 58 -7.30 5.37 10.29
CA ILE A 58 -6.04 4.73 9.94
C ILE A 58 -5.71 3.67 11.00
N SER A 59 -5.56 2.43 10.57
CA SER A 59 -5.15 1.29 11.40
C SER A 59 -3.63 1.11 11.43
N GLY A 60 -2.92 1.56 10.40
CA GLY A 60 -1.47 1.43 10.31
C GLY A 60 -0.82 2.46 9.40
N ALA A 61 0.47 2.70 9.60
CA ALA A 61 1.27 3.49 8.65
C ALA A 61 2.57 2.75 8.29
N ILE A 62 2.89 2.73 7.00
CA ILE A 62 4.12 2.11 6.50
C ILE A 62 5.21 3.16 6.50
N LEU A 63 6.33 2.87 7.16
CA LEU A 63 7.47 3.76 7.32
C LEU A 63 8.64 3.31 6.44
N TYR A 64 9.52 4.26 6.11
CA TYR A 64 10.85 3.99 5.56
C TYR A 64 11.87 3.81 6.70
N ASP A 65 13.03 3.21 6.41
CA ASP A 65 14.08 2.94 7.41
C ASP A 65 14.53 4.21 8.17
N GLU A 66 14.65 5.34 7.47
CA GLU A 66 14.96 6.62 8.12
C GLU A 66 13.85 7.02 9.10
N THR A 67 12.58 6.89 8.71
CA THR A 67 11.43 7.38 9.48
C THR A 67 11.15 6.54 10.72
N ILE A 68 11.31 5.21 10.67
CA ILE A 68 11.11 4.38 11.87
C ILE A 68 12.11 4.70 12.99
N ARG A 69 13.24 5.32 12.65
CA ARG A 69 14.30 5.75 13.57
C ARG A 69 14.16 7.23 14.00
N GLN A 70 13.27 7.97 13.35
CA GLN A 70 13.05 9.39 13.63
C GLN A 70 12.10 9.62 14.82
N SER A 71 12.17 10.84 15.32
CA SER A 71 11.30 11.35 16.37
C SER A 71 10.62 12.66 15.94
N THR A 72 9.56 13.02 16.65
CA THR A 72 8.95 14.36 16.59
C THR A 72 9.98 15.42 16.96
N LYS A 73 9.66 16.69 16.68
CA LYS A 73 10.51 17.81 17.12
C LYS A 73 10.67 17.85 18.64
N ALA A 74 9.68 17.31 19.37
CA ALA A 74 9.70 17.18 20.83
C ALA A 74 10.47 15.94 21.35
N GLY A 75 11.11 15.16 20.47
CA GLY A 75 11.92 14.00 20.86
C GLY A 75 11.12 12.72 21.14
N VAL A 76 9.85 12.65 20.72
CA VAL A 76 9.02 11.44 20.87
C VAL A 76 9.20 10.55 19.64
N PRO A 77 9.60 9.27 19.79
CA PRO A 77 9.72 8.35 18.66
C PRO A 77 8.42 8.24 17.86
N PHE A 78 8.50 8.24 16.52
CA PHE A 78 7.29 8.14 15.69
C PHE A 78 6.49 6.87 15.95
N THR A 79 7.16 5.74 16.19
CA THR A 79 6.48 4.48 16.53
C THR A 79 5.67 4.60 17.82
N LYS A 80 6.12 5.39 18.80
CA LYS A 80 5.36 5.69 20.02
C LYS A 80 4.15 6.57 19.71
N VAL A 81 4.32 7.65 18.94
CA VAL A 81 3.20 8.52 18.51
C VAL A 81 2.09 7.70 17.85
N MET A 82 2.46 6.79 16.96
CA MET A 82 1.53 5.92 16.26
C MET A 82 0.78 4.98 17.21
N LEU A 83 1.50 4.25 18.06
CA LEU A 83 0.90 3.31 19.00
C LEU A 83 -0.02 4.01 20.01
N ASP A 84 0.37 5.17 20.54
CA ASP A 84 -0.46 5.97 21.45
C ASP A 84 -1.77 6.42 20.79
N ASN A 85 -1.83 6.50 19.45
CA ASN A 85 -3.00 6.87 18.66
C ASN A 85 -3.70 5.66 18.00
N GLY A 86 -3.36 4.43 18.39
CA GLY A 86 -3.99 3.22 17.85
C GLY A 86 -3.62 2.91 16.39
N ILE A 87 -2.48 3.42 15.92
CA ILE A 87 -1.94 3.19 14.57
C ILE A 87 -0.76 2.21 14.69
N LEU A 88 -0.82 1.10 13.95
CA LEU A 88 0.23 0.09 13.92
C LEU A 88 1.43 0.58 13.08
N PRO A 89 2.66 0.56 13.61
CA PRO A 89 3.86 0.82 12.82
C PRO A 89 4.16 -0.32 11.84
N GLY A 90 4.27 0.02 10.56
CA GLY A 90 4.73 -0.87 9.50
C GLY A 90 6.07 -0.43 8.94
N ILE A 91 6.82 -1.35 8.33
CA ILE A 91 8.13 -1.05 7.75
C ILE A 91 8.25 -1.61 6.32
N LYS A 92 8.71 -0.78 5.38
CA LYS A 92 9.15 -1.26 4.06
C LYS A 92 10.52 -1.93 4.20
N VAL A 93 10.63 -3.18 3.75
CA VAL A 93 11.89 -3.95 3.91
C VAL A 93 12.56 -4.35 2.61
N ASP A 94 11.85 -4.30 1.49
CA ASP A 94 12.45 -4.52 0.17
C ASP A 94 13.47 -3.41 -0.19
N LYS A 95 14.46 -3.78 -1.01
CA LYS A 95 15.49 -2.88 -1.55
C LYS A 95 15.17 -2.38 -2.97
N GLY A 96 13.93 -2.59 -3.42
CA GLY A 96 13.41 -2.09 -4.69
C GLY A 96 13.55 -3.06 -5.87
N PRO A 97 12.86 -2.77 -6.99
CA PRO A 97 12.91 -3.58 -8.20
C PRO A 97 14.22 -3.38 -8.97
N GLN A 98 14.74 -4.46 -9.54
CA GLN A 98 15.88 -4.50 -10.45
C GLN A 98 15.48 -5.17 -11.77
N ALA A 99 16.22 -4.93 -12.84
CA ALA A 99 15.99 -5.60 -14.12
C ALA A 99 16.18 -7.11 -13.97
N LEU A 100 15.21 -7.90 -14.44
CA LEU A 100 15.31 -9.35 -14.45
C LEU A 100 16.22 -9.78 -15.62
N ALA A 101 17.36 -10.39 -15.31
CA ALA A 101 18.37 -10.74 -16.30
C ALA A 101 17.83 -11.71 -17.35
N GLY A 102 17.92 -11.35 -18.63
CA GLY A 102 17.40 -12.14 -19.75
C GLY A 102 15.93 -11.88 -20.09
N PHE A 103 15.25 -10.99 -19.36
CA PHE A 103 13.83 -10.68 -19.54
C PHE A 103 13.62 -9.16 -19.70
N PRO A 104 13.80 -8.62 -20.92
CA PRO A 104 13.73 -7.18 -21.17
C PRO A 104 12.41 -6.55 -20.71
N GLY A 105 12.50 -5.45 -19.97
CA GLY A 105 11.33 -4.74 -19.44
C GLY A 105 10.74 -5.34 -18.17
N GLU A 106 11.15 -6.56 -17.79
CA GLU A 106 10.67 -7.23 -16.58
C GLU A 106 11.58 -6.93 -15.37
N LEU A 107 10.98 -7.00 -14.18
CA LEU A 107 11.63 -6.61 -12.94
C LEU A 107 11.53 -7.72 -11.89
N VAL A 108 12.51 -7.78 -11.00
CA VAL A 108 12.48 -8.59 -9.78
C VAL A 108 12.88 -7.74 -8.59
N THR A 109 12.17 -7.87 -7.48
CA THR A 109 12.50 -7.10 -6.27
C THR A 109 13.58 -7.79 -5.44
N GLU A 110 14.57 -7.03 -5.00
CA GLU A 110 15.65 -7.50 -4.14
C GLU A 110 15.46 -7.10 -2.67
N GLY A 111 16.24 -7.71 -1.77
CA GLY A 111 16.27 -7.33 -0.35
C GLY A 111 16.25 -8.48 0.66
N LEU A 112 16.30 -9.74 0.21
CA LEU A 112 16.27 -10.93 1.08
C LEU A 112 17.56 -11.11 1.89
N ASP A 113 18.69 -10.67 1.36
CA ASP A 113 19.98 -10.76 2.04
C ASP A 113 20.02 -9.87 3.28
N GLY A 114 20.31 -10.48 4.44
CA GLY A 114 20.29 -9.84 5.76
C GLY A 114 18.90 -9.44 6.25
N LEU A 115 17.83 -9.93 5.60
CA LEU A 115 16.45 -9.53 5.94
C LEU A 115 16.06 -10.01 7.35
N ARG A 116 16.47 -11.20 7.77
CA ARG A 116 16.16 -11.75 9.10
C ARG A 116 16.63 -10.83 10.21
N GLU A 117 17.88 -10.38 10.16
CA GLU A 117 18.48 -9.50 11.16
C GLU A 117 17.77 -8.13 11.19
N ARG A 118 17.46 -7.59 10.01
CA ARG A 118 16.70 -6.34 9.86
C ARG A 118 15.30 -6.44 10.43
N LEU A 119 14.56 -7.53 10.17
CA LEU A 119 13.22 -7.73 10.69
C LEU A 119 13.22 -7.81 12.23
N ASN A 120 14.18 -8.54 12.81
CA ASN A 120 14.36 -8.59 14.26
C ASN A 120 14.66 -7.21 14.85
N GLU A 121 15.44 -6.38 14.16
CA GLU A 121 15.67 -4.99 14.56
C GLU A 121 14.40 -4.14 14.48
N TYR A 122 13.67 -4.19 13.36
CA TYR A 122 12.43 -3.43 13.19
C TYR A 122 11.36 -3.81 14.21
N ALA A 123 11.26 -5.09 14.56
CA ALA A 123 10.38 -5.55 15.63
C ALA A 123 10.74 -4.88 16.98
N ARG A 124 12.04 -4.76 17.32
CA ARG A 124 12.51 -4.04 18.52
C ARG A 124 12.24 -2.54 18.45
N LEU A 125 12.26 -1.94 17.25
CA LEU A 125 11.89 -0.54 17.04
C LEU A 125 10.37 -0.29 17.11
N GLY A 126 9.56 -1.36 17.19
CA GLY A 126 8.12 -1.29 17.41
C GLY A 126 7.26 -1.61 16.19
N ALA A 127 7.87 -2.04 15.07
CA ALA A 127 7.11 -2.52 13.91
C ALA A 127 6.20 -3.69 14.29
N LYS A 128 5.02 -3.75 13.67
CA LYS A 128 4.00 -4.80 13.83
C LYS A 128 3.73 -5.55 12.53
N PHE A 129 4.03 -4.92 11.41
CA PHE A 129 3.93 -5.51 10.09
C PHE A 129 5.05 -5.00 9.18
N ALA A 130 5.31 -5.71 8.10
CA ALA A 130 6.27 -5.33 7.08
C ALA A 130 5.59 -5.22 5.71
N LYS A 131 6.26 -4.59 4.76
CA LYS A 131 5.81 -4.48 3.37
C LYS A 131 6.93 -4.82 2.40
N TRP A 132 6.60 -5.60 1.38
CA TRP A 132 7.46 -5.89 0.23
C TRP A 132 6.69 -5.74 -1.07
N ARG A 133 7.21 -4.92 -1.99
CA ARG A 133 6.60 -4.64 -3.30
C ARG A 133 7.30 -5.38 -4.42
N ALA A 134 6.59 -6.24 -5.13
CA ALA A 134 6.94 -6.73 -6.46
C ALA A 134 6.29 -5.85 -7.53
N VAL A 135 6.90 -5.78 -8.72
CA VAL A 135 6.41 -4.97 -9.84
C VAL A 135 6.23 -5.84 -11.06
N ILE A 136 5.01 -5.92 -11.57
CA ILE A 136 4.63 -6.72 -12.72
C ILE A 136 4.15 -5.77 -13.82
N ASN A 137 4.92 -5.71 -14.91
CA ASN A 137 4.61 -4.87 -16.06
C ASN A 137 3.75 -5.64 -17.07
N ILE A 138 2.84 -4.95 -17.73
CA ILE A 138 2.07 -5.48 -18.86
C ILE A 138 2.60 -4.86 -20.15
N GLY A 139 2.84 -5.69 -21.17
CA GLY A 139 3.22 -5.31 -22.52
C GLY A 139 3.06 -6.49 -23.48
N ASP A 140 3.46 -6.33 -24.74
CA ASP A 140 3.17 -7.30 -25.81
C ASP A 140 3.58 -8.76 -25.48
N ASP A 141 4.74 -8.95 -24.85
CA ASP A 141 5.28 -10.27 -24.45
C ASP A 141 5.61 -10.33 -22.94
N MET A 142 4.95 -9.50 -22.11
CA MET A 142 5.20 -9.45 -20.66
C MET A 142 3.89 -9.22 -19.87
N PRO A 143 3.74 -9.81 -18.66
CA PRO A 143 4.77 -10.50 -17.92
C PRO A 143 4.97 -11.96 -18.35
N SER A 144 6.21 -12.43 -18.32
CA SER A 144 6.53 -13.85 -18.49
C SER A 144 6.18 -14.64 -17.22
N GLY A 145 5.99 -15.95 -17.38
CA GLY A 145 5.85 -16.86 -16.24
C GLY A 145 7.05 -16.78 -15.29
N THR A 146 8.27 -16.65 -15.82
CA THR A 146 9.49 -16.50 -15.03
C THR A 146 9.48 -15.25 -14.14
N CYS A 147 9.00 -14.12 -14.66
CA CYS A 147 8.89 -12.87 -13.89
C CYS A 147 7.88 -13.00 -12.75
N ILE A 148 6.71 -13.59 -13.03
CA ILE A 148 5.69 -13.86 -12.02
C ILE A 148 6.27 -14.78 -10.94
N GLU A 149 6.85 -15.93 -11.32
CA GLU A 149 7.42 -16.92 -10.40
C GLU A 149 8.55 -16.34 -9.54
N ALA A 150 9.49 -15.61 -10.14
CA ALA A 150 10.62 -15.02 -9.41
C ALA A 150 10.14 -14.04 -8.33
N ASN A 151 9.17 -13.19 -8.65
CA ASN A 151 8.62 -12.23 -7.70
C ASN A 151 7.75 -12.93 -6.63
N CYS A 152 6.93 -13.90 -7.01
CA CYS A 152 6.07 -14.64 -6.07
C CYS A 152 6.91 -15.48 -5.09
N HIS A 153 7.96 -16.13 -5.57
CA HIS A 153 8.93 -16.83 -4.73
C HIS A 153 9.62 -15.88 -3.74
N ALA A 154 10.07 -14.70 -4.20
CA ALA A 154 10.69 -13.70 -3.33
C ALA A 154 9.71 -13.18 -2.26
N LEU A 155 8.46 -12.87 -2.64
CA LEU A 155 7.39 -12.47 -1.72
C LEU A 155 7.12 -13.55 -0.67
N ALA A 156 7.08 -14.82 -1.06
CA ALA A 156 6.82 -15.92 -0.14
C ALA A 156 7.95 -16.12 0.87
N ARG A 157 9.23 -16.05 0.44
CA ARG A 157 10.37 -16.09 1.38
C ARG A 157 10.38 -14.89 2.33
N TYR A 158 10.09 -13.70 1.81
CA TYR A 158 9.95 -12.49 2.63
C TYR A 158 8.84 -12.68 3.68
N ALA A 159 7.71 -13.24 3.29
CA ALA A 159 6.58 -13.44 4.18
C ALA A 159 6.92 -14.42 5.31
N ALA A 160 7.54 -15.56 5.00
CA ALA A 160 8.00 -16.52 6.00
C ALA A 160 8.99 -15.88 7.01
N LEU A 161 9.95 -15.08 6.52
CA LEU A 161 10.90 -14.36 7.39
C LEU A 161 10.22 -13.33 8.29
N CYS A 162 9.19 -12.64 7.80
CA CYS A 162 8.41 -11.72 8.63
C CYS A 162 7.71 -12.47 9.77
N GLN A 163 7.09 -13.61 9.44
CA GLN A 163 6.39 -14.41 10.43
C GLN A 163 7.34 -14.98 11.50
N GLU A 164 8.53 -15.43 11.09
CA GLU A 164 9.61 -15.83 11.99
C GLU A 164 9.96 -14.71 13.00
N ALA A 165 10.01 -13.46 12.54
CA ALA A 165 10.28 -12.28 13.37
C ALA A 165 9.06 -11.72 14.13
N GLY A 166 7.89 -12.37 14.03
CA GLY A 166 6.66 -11.93 14.69
C GLY A 166 5.98 -10.72 14.04
N LEU A 167 6.29 -10.42 12.77
CA LEU A 167 5.71 -9.33 11.99
C LEU A 167 4.70 -9.88 10.97
N VAL A 168 3.55 -9.22 10.82
CA VAL A 168 2.58 -9.54 9.76
C VAL A 168 3.18 -9.15 8.39
N PRO A 169 3.37 -10.07 7.44
CA PRO A 169 3.76 -9.69 6.09
C PRO A 169 2.59 -9.09 5.31
N MET A 170 2.80 -7.90 4.75
CA MET A 170 2.03 -7.39 3.63
C MET A 170 2.74 -7.75 2.32
N VAL A 171 2.08 -8.56 1.48
CA VAL A 171 2.58 -9.01 0.18
C VAL A 171 1.96 -8.14 -0.93
N GLU A 172 2.79 -7.47 -1.72
CA GLU A 172 2.34 -6.49 -2.73
C GLU A 172 2.82 -6.89 -4.14
N PRO A 173 2.12 -7.80 -4.84
CA PRO A 173 2.36 -8.09 -6.26
C PRO A 173 1.68 -7.03 -7.15
N GLU A 174 2.27 -5.85 -7.31
CA GLU A 174 1.63 -4.77 -8.04
C GLU A 174 1.70 -5.01 -9.56
N VAL A 175 0.54 -5.24 -10.18
CA VAL A 175 0.35 -5.17 -11.62
C VAL A 175 0.20 -3.70 -12.01
N LEU A 176 1.12 -3.19 -12.83
CA LEU A 176 1.12 -1.77 -13.21
C LEU A 176 0.03 -1.45 -14.22
N MET A 177 -0.58 -0.27 -14.06
CA MET A 177 -1.51 0.31 -15.03
C MET A 177 -0.81 0.99 -16.22
N ASP A 178 0.52 0.93 -16.30
CA ASP A 178 1.26 1.51 -17.42
C ASP A 178 1.05 0.65 -18.67
N GLY A 179 0.61 1.27 -19.76
CA GLY A 179 0.32 0.58 -21.03
C GLY A 179 -1.01 1.01 -21.63
N ASP A 180 -1.36 0.40 -22.76
CA ASP A 180 -2.59 0.58 -23.53
C ASP A 180 -3.51 -0.65 -23.51
N HIS A 181 -3.16 -1.66 -22.71
CA HIS A 181 -3.94 -2.87 -22.49
C HIS A 181 -5.36 -2.57 -21.98
N ASP A 182 -6.32 -3.41 -22.36
CA ASP A 182 -7.68 -3.34 -21.84
C ASP A 182 -7.80 -3.95 -20.43
N ILE A 183 -9.02 -3.90 -19.88
CA ILE A 183 -9.31 -4.43 -18.54
C ILE A 183 -9.19 -5.96 -18.46
N GLU A 184 -9.45 -6.68 -19.55
CA GLU A 184 -9.40 -8.15 -19.56
C GLU A 184 -7.95 -8.65 -19.53
N VAL A 185 -7.03 -7.98 -20.25
CA VAL A 185 -5.60 -8.26 -20.12
C VAL A 185 -5.11 -7.99 -18.69
N CYS A 186 -5.55 -6.88 -18.06
CA CYS A 186 -5.22 -6.63 -16.65
C CYS A 186 -5.79 -7.72 -15.73
N TYR A 187 -7.01 -8.19 -16.00
CA TYR A 187 -7.66 -9.27 -15.26
C TYR A 187 -6.84 -10.56 -15.33
N ASP A 188 -6.48 -11.00 -16.54
CA ASP A 188 -5.75 -12.26 -16.78
C ASP A 188 -4.37 -12.23 -16.11
N VAL A 189 -3.64 -11.13 -16.26
CA VAL A 189 -2.34 -10.95 -15.61
C VAL A 189 -2.46 -10.93 -14.09
N THR A 190 -3.47 -10.24 -13.55
CA THR A 190 -3.71 -10.20 -12.10
C THR A 190 -4.09 -11.58 -11.56
N GLU A 191 -4.96 -12.32 -12.24
CA GLU A 191 -5.35 -13.68 -11.81
C GLU A 191 -4.16 -14.64 -11.82
N ALA A 192 -3.35 -14.63 -12.89
CA ALA A 192 -2.16 -15.46 -12.99
C ALA A 192 -1.14 -15.15 -11.88
N THR A 193 -0.93 -13.85 -11.62
CA THR A 193 -0.01 -13.38 -10.57
C THR A 193 -0.48 -13.79 -9.18
N LEU A 194 -1.77 -13.59 -8.86
CA LEU A 194 -2.31 -13.94 -7.55
C LEU A 194 -2.30 -15.45 -7.32
N ARG A 195 -2.61 -16.27 -8.33
CA ARG A 195 -2.53 -17.73 -8.22
C ARG A 195 -1.10 -18.20 -7.94
N SER A 196 -0.11 -17.63 -8.64
CA SER A 196 1.31 -17.94 -8.40
C SER A 196 1.75 -17.51 -7.00
N LEU A 197 1.31 -16.32 -6.54
CA LEU A 197 1.60 -15.83 -5.19
C LEU A 197 1.09 -16.79 -4.12
N PHE A 198 -0.18 -17.18 -4.16
CA PHE A 198 -0.73 -18.04 -3.11
C PHE A 198 -0.19 -19.47 -3.17
N GLY A 199 0.15 -19.98 -4.36
CA GLY A 199 0.92 -21.23 -4.49
C GLY A 199 2.28 -21.13 -3.79
N SER A 200 3.04 -20.06 -4.08
CA SER A 200 4.35 -19.82 -3.46
C SER A 200 4.26 -19.62 -1.94
N LEU A 201 3.24 -18.91 -1.45
CA LEU A 201 3.02 -18.73 0.00
C LEU A 201 2.74 -20.06 0.69
N TYR A 202 1.94 -20.93 0.08
CA TYR A 202 1.67 -22.27 0.58
C TYR A 202 2.94 -23.12 0.64
N GLU A 203 3.74 -23.14 -0.43
CA GLU A 203 5.00 -23.88 -0.50
C GLU A 203 6.03 -23.42 0.55
N GLN A 204 6.03 -22.13 0.91
CA GLN A 204 6.89 -21.57 1.95
C GLN A 204 6.30 -21.69 3.37
N ASN A 205 5.21 -22.44 3.55
CA ASN A 205 4.52 -22.63 4.84
C ASN A 205 4.10 -21.31 5.52
N VAL A 206 3.68 -20.32 4.73
CA VAL A 206 3.22 -19.03 5.26
C VAL A 206 1.81 -19.18 5.82
N MET A 207 1.59 -18.72 7.05
CA MET A 207 0.27 -18.66 7.69
C MET A 207 -0.57 -17.53 7.07
N LEU A 208 -1.63 -17.86 6.34
CA LEU A 208 -2.42 -16.86 5.58
C LEU A 208 -3.25 -15.96 6.50
N GLU A 209 -3.72 -16.46 7.64
CA GLU A 209 -4.47 -15.73 8.67
C GLU A 209 -3.64 -14.58 9.28
N GLY A 210 -2.31 -14.66 9.15
CA GLY A 210 -1.37 -13.64 9.58
C GLY A 210 -0.75 -12.84 8.44
N THR A 211 -1.36 -12.83 7.25
CA THR A 211 -0.81 -12.19 6.04
C THR A 211 -1.80 -11.21 5.43
N ILE A 212 -1.35 -10.05 4.97
CA ILE A 212 -2.20 -9.06 4.29
C ILE A 212 -1.83 -9.02 2.80
N LEU A 213 -2.81 -9.15 1.92
CA LEU A 213 -2.61 -8.89 0.50
C LEU A 213 -2.73 -7.38 0.23
N LYS A 214 -1.73 -6.82 -0.42
CA LYS A 214 -1.82 -5.48 -1.01
C LYS A 214 -1.90 -5.57 -2.53
N ALA A 215 -3.10 -5.41 -3.08
CA ALA A 215 -3.36 -5.63 -4.50
C ALA A 215 -3.50 -4.33 -5.28
N SER A 216 -3.17 -4.38 -6.58
CA SER A 216 -3.71 -3.46 -7.58
C SER A 216 -5.18 -3.75 -7.83
N MET A 217 -5.93 -2.72 -8.26
CA MET A 217 -7.26 -2.92 -8.83
C MET A 217 -7.11 -3.39 -10.29
N VAL A 218 -8.07 -4.16 -10.79
CA VAL A 218 -8.13 -4.57 -12.20
C VAL A 218 -8.68 -3.39 -13.00
N ILE A 219 -7.81 -2.71 -13.74
CA ILE A 219 -8.12 -1.48 -14.48
C ILE A 219 -7.47 -1.52 -15.87
N PRO A 220 -8.06 -0.85 -16.87
CA PRO A 220 -7.40 -0.68 -18.16
C PRO A 220 -6.13 0.14 -18.00
N GLY A 221 -5.20 -0.05 -18.93
CA GLY A 221 -3.97 0.72 -19.01
C GLY A 221 -4.28 2.21 -19.11
N LYS A 222 -3.40 3.04 -18.52
CA LYS A 222 -3.57 4.50 -18.49
C LYS A 222 -3.64 5.14 -19.89
N SER A 223 -3.06 4.47 -20.88
CA SER A 223 -3.03 4.90 -22.28
C SER A 223 -4.04 4.14 -23.14
N CYS A 224 -4.86 3.25 -22.54
CA CYS A 224 -5.88 2.52 -23.26
C CYS A 224 -6.92 3.51 -23.81
N PRO A 225 -7.24 3.46 -25.12
CA PRO A 225 -8.19 4.38 -25.72
C PRO A 225 -9.61 4.23 -25.16
N GLU A 226 -9.93 3.05 -24.62
CA GLU A 226 -11.20 2.75 -23.98
C GLU A 226 -11.00 2.63 -22.46
N GLN A 227 -11.55 3.61 -21.73
CA GLN A 227 -11.59 3.56 -20.26
C GLN A 227 -12.97 3.06 -19.84
N VAL A 228 -13.02 2.26 -18.77
CA VAL A 228 -14.27 1.64 -18.28
C VAL A 228 -14.86 2.37 -17.07
N SER A 229 -16.09 2.01 -16.70
CA SER A 229 -16.77 2.62 -15.55
C SER A 229 -16.18 2.17 -14.21
N VAL A 230 -16.54 2.89 -13.14
CA VAL A 230 -16.16 2.53 -11.76
C VAL A 230 -16.75 1.17 -11.38
N GLU A 231 -17.96 0.90 -11.84
CA GLU A 231 -18.70 -0.33 -11.64
C GLU A 231 -18.00 -1.52 -12.33
N ASP A 232 -17.55 -1.35 -13.58
CA ASP A 232 -16.84 -2.41 -14.31
C ASP A 232 -15.50 -2.75 -13.65
N VAL A 233 -14.74 -1.74 -13.20
CA VAL A 233 -13.50 -1.93 -12.43
C VAL A 233 -13.77 -2.70 -11.15
N ALA A 234 -14.83 -2.33 -10.41
CA ALA A 234 -15.20 -2.99 -9.17
C ALA A 234 -15.60 -4.45 -9.41
N GLU A 235 -16.39 -4.72 -10.46
CA GLU A 235 -16.80 -6.07 -10.83
C GLU A 235 -15.61 -6.95 -11.22
N ALA A 236 -14.77 -6.47 -12.14
CA ALA A 236 -13.59 -7.20 -12.59
C ALA A 236 -12.63 -7.48 -11.43
N THR A 237 -12.40 -6.49 -10.56
CA THR A 237 -11.51 -6.66 -9.40
C THR A 237 -12.07 -7.69 -8.42
N VAL A 238 -13.34 -7.58 -8.01
CA VAL A 238 -13.96 -8.54 -7.07
C VAL A 238 -14.01 -9.95 -7.67
N ARG A 239 -14.31 -10.07 -8.97
CA ARG A 239 -14.30 -11.35 -9.70
C ARG A 239 -12.91 -11.99 -9.64
N CYS A 240 -11.86 -11.23 -9.96
CA CYS A 240 -10.48 -11.71 -9.95
C CYS A 240 -10.05 -12.18 -8.54
N LEU A 241 -10.36 -11.39 -7.50
CA LEU A 241 -10.05 -11.77 -6.12
C LEU A 241 -10.77 -13.04 -5.69
N LYS A 242 -12.07 -13.20 -5.99
CA LYS A 242 -12.82 -14.42 -5.68
C LYS A 242 -12.28 -15.66 -6.40
N ALA A 243 -11.68 -15.49 -7.58
CA ALA A 243 -11.12 -16.58 -8.38
C ALA A 243 -9.70 -17.01 -7.97
N SER A 244 -8.98 -16.20 -7.17
CA SER A 244 -7.54 -16.37 -6.94
C SER A 244 -7.09 -16.24 -5.48
N VAL A 245 -7.87 -15.60 -4.60
CA VAL A 245 -7.47 -15.36 -3.20
C VAL A 245 -8.14 -16.39 -2.26
N PRO A 246 -7.40 -17.04 -1.34
CA PRO A 246 -7.98 -17.91 -0.32
C PRO A 246 -8.79 -17.17 0.75
N THR A 247 -9.92 -17.72 1.18
CA THR A 247 -10.82 -17.10 2.19
C THR A 247 -10.19 -16.92 3.57
N LEU A 248 -9.06 -17.59 3.84
CA LEU A 248 -8.32 -17.52 5.10
C LEU A 248 -7.65 -16.17 5.37
N LEU A 249 -7.48 -15.32 4.35
CA LEU A 249 -6.84 -14.03 4.56
C LEU A 249 -7.66 -13.16 5.53
N PRO A 250 -7.02 -12.42 6.45
CA PRO A 250 -7.71 -11.48 7.32
C PRO A 250 -8.26 -10.27 6.57
N GLY A 251 -7.64 -9.87 5.44
CA GLY A 251 -8.13 -8.78 4.60
C GLY A 251 -7.22 -8.40 3.44
N ILE A 252 -7.75 -7.56 2.55
CA ILE A 252 -7.07 -7.08 1.35
C ILE A 252 -7.07 -5.55 1.39
N VAL A 253 -5.91 -4.95 1.14
CA VAL A 253 -5.76 -3.48 1.04
C VAL A 253 -5.34 -3.11 -0.37
N PHE A 254 -5.97 -2.10 -0.98
CA PHE A 254 -5.60 -1.68 -2.32
C PHE A 254 -4.51 -0.61 -2.30
N LEU A 255 -3.59 -0.67 -3.25
CA LEU A 255 -2.77 0.48 -3.63
C LEU A 255 -3.56 1.42 -4.54
N SER A 256 -3.31 2.72 -4.43
CA SER A 256 -3.93 3.70 -5.34
C SER A 256 -3.26 3.70 -6.71
N GLY A 257 -2.04 3.14 -6.84
CA GLY A 257 -1.26 3.14 -8.07
C GLY A 257 -1.08 4.57 -8.57
N GLY A 258 -1.47 4.82 -9.83
CA GLY A 258 -1.53 6.13 -10.48
C GLY A 258 -2.91 6.78 -10.56
N GLN A 259 -3.93 6.19 -9.93
CA GLN A 259 -5.28 6.74 -9.90
C GLN A 259 -5.33 8.08 -9.16
N THR A 260 -6.30 8.91 -9.52
CA THR A 260 -6.63 10.10 -8.74
C THR A 260 -7.20 9.73 -7.37
N ASP A 261 -7.14 10.67 -6.42
CA ASP A 261 -7.73 10.53 -5.08
C ASP A 261 -9.20 10.12 -5.16
N GLU A 262 -9.95 10.72 -6.09
CA GLU A 262 -11.37 10.44 -6.27
C GLU A 262 -11.63 9.07 -6.90
N GLN A 263 -10.90 8.69 -7.96
CA GLN A 263 -11.05 7.38 -8.60
C GLN A 263 -10.75 6.24 -7.62
N SER A 264 -9.64 6.33 -6.89
CA SER A 264 -9.26 5.31 -5.92
C SER A 264 -10.26 5.17 -4.76
N THR A 265 -10.90 6.27 -4.33
CA THR A 265 -11.98 6.25 -3.34
C THR A 265 -13.26 5.66 -3.94
N ALA A 266 -13.63 6.04 -5.16
CA ALA A 266 -14.83 5.58 -5.84
C ALA A 266 -14.81 4.08 -6.14
N HIS A 267 -13.69 3.55 -6.66
CA HIS A 267 -13.53 2.12 -6.92
C HIS A 267 -13.62 1.29 -5.63
N LEU A 268 -12.93 1.73 -4.56
CA LEU A 268 -13.00 1.05 -3.27
C LEU A 268 -14.43 1.01 -2.71
N ASN A 269 -15.15 2.12 -2.83
CA ASN A 269 -16.53 2.23 -2.40
C ASN A 269 -17.45 1.31 -3.23
N ALA A 270 -17.31 1.31 -4.55
CA ALA A 270 -18.08 0.47 -5.45
C ALA A 270 -17.87 -1.02 -5.12
N MET A 271 -16.61 -1.45 -4.94
CA MET A 271 -16.30 -2.82 -4.50
C MET A 271 -16.98 -3.17 -3.18
N ASN A 272 -16.90 -2.32 -2.16
CA ASN A 272 -17.51 -2.62 -0.86
C ASN A 272 -19.05 -2.61 -0.90
N ARG A 273 -19.68 -1.85 -1.80
CA ARG A 273 -21.14 -1.89 -2.02
C ARG A 273 -21.62 -3.21 -2.65
N MET A 274 -20.74 -3.96 -3.29
CA MET A 274 -21.05 -5.30 -3.83
C MET A 274 -21.00 -6.41 -2.77
N GLY A 275 -20.65 -6.07 -1.52
CA GLY A 275 -20.50 -7.05 -0.44
C GLY A 275 -21.82 -7.72 0.00
N PRO A 276 -21.74 -8.69 0.94
CA PRO A 276 -20.55 -9.03 1.72
C PRO A 276 -19.51 -9.83 0.91
N HIS A 277 -18.23 -9.61 1.24
CA HIS A 277 -17.10 -10.35 0.69
C HIS A 277 -16.52 -11.30 1.76
N PRO A 278 -15.78 -12.36 1.37
CA PRO A 278 -15.09 -13.23 2.32
C PRO A 278 -14.02 -12.50 3.15
N TRP A 279 -13.50 -11.39 2.60
CA TRP A 279 -12.47 -10.55 3.20
C TRP A 279 -12.95 -9.11 3.31
N PRO A 280 -12.54 -8.36 4.36
CA PRO A 280 -12.56 -6.91 4.33
C PRO A 280 -11.74 -6.37 3.15
N LEU A 281 -12.32 -5.44 2.40
CA LEU A 281 -11.64 -4.69 1.35
C LEU A 281 -11.38 -3.26 1.83
N SER A 282 -10.10 -2.89 1.96
CA SER A 282 -9.70 -1.57 2.47
C SER A 282 -8.58 -0.96 1.62
N PHE A 283 -7.87 0.04 2.14
CA PHE A 283 -6.88 0.83 1.41
C PHE A 283 -5.50 0.79 2.07
N SER A 284 -4.47 0.89 1.25
CA SER A 284 -3.08 1.17 1.62
C SER A 284 -2.53 2.23 0.66
N TYR A 285 -2.88 3.48 0.93
CA TYR A 285 -2.71 4.58 -0.03
C TYR A 285 -1.55 5.49 0.35
N GLY A 286 -0.73 5.81 -0.66
CA GLY A 286 0.38 6.76 -0.56
C GLY A 286 0.00 8.11 -1.13
N ARG A 287 0.17 8.30 -2.45
CA ARG A 287 -0.13 9.57 -3.14
C ARG A 287 -1.55 10.07 -2.87
N ALA A 288 -2.54 9.19 -2.99
CA ALA A 288 -3.96 9.52 -2.81
C ALA A 288 -4.35 10.05 -1.41
N MET A 289 -3.48 9.85 -0.42
CA MET A 289 -3.67 10.35 0.95
C MET A 289 -2.86 11.61 1.26
N GLN A 290 -1.83 11.90 0.46
CA GLN A 290 -0.76 12.80 0.83
C GLN A 290 -0.65 14.02 -0.08
N GLN A 291 -0.97 13.89 -1.38
CA GLN A 291 -0.61 14.89 -2.39
C GLN A 291 -1.24 16.25 -2.14
N ALA A 292 -2.53 16.28 -1.81
CA ALA A 292 -3.24 17.52 -1.47
C ALA A 292 -2.67 18.19 -0.21
N ALA A 293 -2.38 17.39 0.83
CA ALA A 293 -1.80 17.90 2.08
C ALA A 293 -0.37 18.43 1.87
N LEU A 294 0.45 17.74 1.08
CA LEU A 294 1.81 18.19 0.73
C LEU A 294 1.78 19.53 -0.01
N LYS A 295 0.90 19.69 -1.01
CA LYS A 295 0.75 20.93 -1.78
C LYS A 295 0.30 22.11 -0.90
N LEU A 296 -0.57 21.86 0.07
CA LEU A 296 -1.00 22.89 1.02
C LEU A 296 0.14 23.23 1.99
N TRP A 297 0.76 22.22 2.58
CA TRP A 297 1.84 22.36 3.55
C TRP A 297 3.06 23.09 2.95
N SER A 298 3.42 22.82 1.70
CA SER A 298 4.57 23.42 1.02
C SER A 298 4.46 24.93 0.81
N GLY A 299 3.25 25.50 0.88
CA GLY A 299 3.05 26.95 0.73
C GLY A 299 3.62 27.77 1.90
N ASP A 300 3.50 27.25 3.12
CA ASP A 300 4.08 27.79 4.36
C ASP A 300 4.08 26.68 5.41
N MET A 301 5.22 26.00 5.60
CA MET A 301 5.30 24.76 6.40
C MET A 301 4.93 24.97 7.87
N VAL A 302 5.07 26.18 8.40
CA VAL A 302 4.74 26.51 9.79
C VAL A 302 3.26 26.88 9.89
N LYS A 303 2.80 27.83 9.05
CA LYS A 303 1.43 28.33 9.11
C LYS A 303 0.40 27.29 8.66
N ASN A 304 0.74 26.49 7.65
CA ASN A 304 -0.19 25.53 7.03
C ASN A 304 -0.15 24.14 7.67
N PHE A 305 0.63 23.93 8.74
CA PHE A 305 0.78 22.62 9.38
C PHE A 305 -0.59 22.03 9.79
N ALA A 306 -1.38 22.79 10.56
CA ALA A 306 -2.68 22.33 11.04
C ALA A 306 -3.71 22.17 9.91
N ASP A 307 -3.66 23.01 8.88
CA ASP A 307 -4.59 22.92 7.76
C ASP A 307 -4.24 21.74 6.83
N ALA A 308 -2.96 21.43 6.64
CA ALA A 308 -2.52 20.21 5.96
C ALA A 308 -3.00 18.96 6.72
N GLN A 309 -2.94 18.96 8.06
CA GLN A 309 -3.49 17.86 8.87
C GLN A 309 -5.00 17.66 8.67
N LYS A 310 -5.78 18.74 8.55
CA LYS A 310 -7.22 18.64 8.24
C LYS A 310 -7.46 17.99 6.87
N VAL A 311 -6.61 18.28 5.89
CA VAL A 311 -6.69 17.63 4.56
C VAL A 311 -6.44 16.13 4.67
N VAL A 312 -5.40 15.71 5.42
CA VAL A 312 -5.12 14.28 5.67
C VAL A 312 -6.29 13.60 6.39
N ALA A 313 -6.84 14.23 7.43
CA ALA A 313 -7.99 13.71 8.17
C ALA A 313 -9.24 13.54 7.28
N ALA A 314 -9.51 14.51 6.40
CA ALA A 314 -10.61 14.43 5.45
C ALA A 314 -10.43 13.26 4.46
N ARG A 315 -9.22 13.10 3.90
CA ARG A 315 -8.90 11.97 3.01
C ARG A 315 -9.02 10.62 3.75
N ALA A 316 -8.53 10.54 4.99
CA ALA A 316 -8.64 9.33 5.81
C ALA A 316 -10.11 8.95 6.04
N LYS A 317 -10.95 9.93 6.40
CA LYS A 317 -12.39 9.73 6.59
C LYS A 317 -13.09 9.27 5.32
N GLU A 318 -12.81 9.89 4.18
CA GLU A 318 -13.43 9.50 2.90
C GLU A 318 -13.09 8.07 2.52
N ASN A 319 -11.82 7.68 2.64
CA ASN A 319 -11.40 6.31 2.37
C ASN A 319 -11.93 5.31 3.42
N GLY A 320 -12.06 5.71 4.67
CA GLY A 320 -12.73 4.93 5.71
C GLY A 320 -14.20 4.67 5.38
N LEU A 321 -14.92 5.68 4.89
CA LEU A 321 -16.30 5.53 4.40
C LEU A 321 -16.37 4.64 3.15
N ALA A 322 -15.40 4.75 2.23
CA ALA A 322 -15.33 3.90 1.05
C ALA A 322 -15.07 2.43 1.40
N ALA A 323 -14.22 2.16 2.41
CA ALA A 323 -14.02 0.82 2.97
C ALA A 323 -15.28 0.24 3.62
N LEU A 324 -16.29 1.06 3.91
CA LEU A 324 -17.61 0.65 4.41
C LEU A 324 -18.68 0.61 3.31
N GLY A 325 -18.36 0.99 2.07
CA GLY A 325 -19.36 1.16 1.01
C GLY A 325 -20.33 2.33 1.24
N GLN A 326 -19.95 3.30 2.08
CA GLN A 326 -20.78 4.42 2.54
C GLN A 326 -20.28 5.77 2.03
N TRP A 327 -19.26 5.79 1.18
CA TRP A 327 -18.77 7.05 0.61
C TRP A 327 -19.74 7.55 -0.45
N THR A 328 -20.11 8.82 -0.31
CA THR A 328 -20.88 9.56 -1.30
C THR A 328 -20.01 10.68 -1.85
N ARG A 329 -19.93 10.77 -3.19
CA ARG A 329 -19.29 11.90 -3.85
C ARG A 329 -19.97 13.19 -3.39
N ALA A 330 -19.20 14.14 -2.85
CA ALA A 330 -19.73 15.46 -2.58
C ALA A 330 -20.25 16.05 -3.90
N LYS A 331 -21.49 16.53 -3.93
CA LYS A 331 -22.01 17.26 -5.10
C LYS A 331 -21.10 18.46 -5.33
N ALA A 332 -20.57 18.62 -6.53
CA ALA A 332 -19.85 19.83 -6.92
C ALA A 332 -20.77 21.03 -6.65
N ALA A 333 -20.29 21.98 -5.86
CA ALA A 333 -20.97 23.25 -5.62
C ALA A 333 -20.84 24.17 -6.83
#